data_AF-A0A961DP95-F1
#
_entry.id   AF-A0A961DP95-F1
#
_cell.length_a   1.000
_cell.length_b   1.000
_cell.length_c   1.000
_cell.angle_alpha   90.00
_cell.angle_beta   90.00
_cell.angle_gamma   90.00
#
_symmetry.space_group_name_H-M   'P 1'
#
loop_
_entity.id
_entity.type
_entity.pdbx_description
1 polymer ?
#
loop_
_entity_poly.entity_id
_entity_poly.type
_entity_poly.pdbx_seq_one_letter_code
_entity_poly.pdbx_strand_id
1 'polypeptide(L)'
;MAMVIAVSVLISPTRRLMAQSRDMAVAEQQLVEVKSENRRLSERVSALSSDSLIEMEARERFGRVYPGDESYSVPESGPIELHLPEVWPFTRVDEALREAAAG
;
A
#
# COMPACT_ATOMS: atom_id res chain seq x y z
N MET A 1 -65.84 5.99 22.63
CA MET A 1 -64.50 6.15 22.01
C MET A 1 -63.79 4.80 21.95
N ALA A 2 -64.07 4.00 20.94
CA ALA A 2 -63.36 2.73 20.70
C ALA A 2 -63.39 2.40 19.20
N MET A 3 -64.51 2.73 18.55
CA MET A 3 -64.72 2.53 17.11
C MET A 3 -63.78 3.38 16.21
N VAL A 4 -63.34 4.56 16.66
CA VAL A 4 -62.43 5.43 15.89
C VAL A 4 -60.98 4.91 15.92
N ILE A 5 -60.59 4.18 16.97
CA ILE A 5 -59.24 3.62 17.13
C ILE A 5 -59.07 2.35 16.27
N ALA A 6 -60.14 1.57 16.09
CA ALA A 6 -60.10 0.37 15.26
C ALA A 6 -59.96 0.67 13.75
N VAL A 7 -60.48 1.80 13.28
CA VAL A 7 -60.46 2.17 11.85
C VAL A 7 -59.13 2.82 11.43
N SER A 8 -58.46 3.54 12.33
CA SER A 8 -57.16 4.17 12.04
C SER A 8 -56.01 3.16 11.89
N VAL A 9 -56.13 1.95 12.44
CA VAL A 9 -55.16 0.86 12.26
C VAL A 9 -55.26 0.21 10.86
N LEU A 10 -56.40 0.32 10.18
CA LEU A 10 -56.65 -0.35 8.91
C LEU A 10 -56.13 0.40 7.66
N ILE A 11 -55.81 1.70 7.77
CA ILE A 11 -55.53 2.56 6.61
C ILE A 11 -54.02 2.64 6.25
N SER A 12 -53.14 1.98 7.01
CA SER A 12 -51.68 2.06 6.76
C SER A 12 -50.89 0.73 6.64
N PRO A 13 -51.44 -0.39 6.10
CA PRO A 13 -50.61 -1.55 5.74
C PRO A 13 -49.98 -1.40 4.34
N THR A 14 -50.70 -0.83 3.37
CA THR A 14 -50.25 -0.76 1.97
C THR A 14 -49.06 0.16 1.75
N ARG A 15 -49.03 1.32 2.42
CA ARG A 15 -47.89 2.26 2.36
C ARG A 15 -46.63 1.69 3.00
N ARG A 16 -46.77 0.90 4.09
CA ARG A 16 -45.64 0.26 4.78
C ARG A 16 -45.07 -0.92 3.98
N LEU A 17 -45.93 -1.71 3.32
CA LEU A 17 -45.50 -2.77 2.42
C LEU A 17 -44.73 -2.23 1.20
N MET A 18 -45.23 -1.16 0.55
CA MET A 18 -44.48 -0.54 -0.56
C MET A 18 -43.16 0.10 -0.14
N ALA A 19 -43.09 0.69 1.06
CA ALA A 19 -41.84 1.23 1.59
C ALA A 19 -40.83 0.10 1.87
N GLN A 20 -41.26 -0.99 2.54
CA GLN A 20 -40.40 -2.16 2.78
C GLN A 20 -39.88 -2.81 1.50
N SER A 21 -40.72 -2.94 0.45
CA SER A 21 -40.27 -3.48 -0.83
C SER A 21 -39.22 -2.58 -1.50
N ARG A 22 -39.36 -1.25 -1.39
CA ARG A 22 -38.36 -0.32 -1.93
C ARG A 22 -37.05 -0.37 -1.16
N ASP A 23 -37.12 -0.40 0.17
CA ASP A 23 -35.93 -0.48 1.02
C ASP A 23 -35.18 -1.81 0.78
N MET A 24 -35.91 -2.91 0.59
CA MET A 24 -35.34 -4.20 0.21
C MET A 24 -34.64 -4.15 -1.15
N ALA A 25 -35.29 -3.56 -2.17
CA ALA A 25 -34.71 -3.44 -3.51
C ALA A 25 -33.44 -2.59 -3.52
N VAL A 26 -33.41 -1.49 -2.75
CA VAL A 26 -32.21 -0.66 -2.58
C VAL A 26 -31.09 -1.43 -1.89
N ALA A 27 -31.40 -2.16 -0.82
CA ALA A 27 -30.41 -2.97 -0.09
C ALA A 27 -29.85 -4.10 -0.97
N GLU A 28 -30.68 -4.77 -1.77
CA GLU A 28 -30.25 -5.79 -2.72
C GLU A 28 -29.31 -5.20 -3.79
N GLN A 29 -29.64 -4.01 -4.31
CA GLN A 29 -28.81 -3.34 -5.30
C GLN A 29 -27.45 -2.94 -4.73
N GLN A 30 -27.42 -2.38 -3.51
CA GLN A 30 -26.18 -2.09 -2.78
C GLN A 30 -25.36 -3.36 -2.53
N LEU A 31 -26.02 -4.47 -2.17
CA LEU A 31 -25.34 -5.74 -1.96
C LEU A 31 -24.68 -6.27 -3.24
N VAL A 32 -25.37 -6.15 -4.38
CA VAL A 32 -24.82 -6.52 -5.69
C VAL A 32 -23.61 -5.68 -6.04
N GLU A 33 -23.71 -4.36 -5.86
CA GLU A 33 -22.61 -3.41 -6.09
C GLU A 33 -21.40 -3.77 -5.23
N VAL A 34 -21.56 -3.85 -3.90
CA VAL A 34 -20.48 -4.18 -2.97
C VAL A 34 -19.86 -5.55 -3.28
N LYS A 35 -20.66 -6.57 -3.62
CA LYS A 35 -20.14 -7.89 -4.00
C LYS A 35 -19.34 -7.84 -5.30
N SER A 36 -19.75 -7.01 -6.26
CA SER A 36 -19.03 -6.84 -7.52
C SER A 36 -17.68 -6.17 -7.30
N GLU A 37 -17.64 -5.13 -6.47
CA GLU A 37 -16.41 -4.43 -6.11
C GLU A 37 -15.47 -5.33 -5.32
N ASN A 38 -16.00 -6.06 -4.35
CA ASN A 38 -15.22 -6.99 -3.55
C ASN A 38 -14.56 -8.06 -4.43
N ARG A 39 -15.29 -8.63 -5.40
CA ARG A 39 -14.75 -9.61 -6.36
C ARG A 39 -13.61 -9.01 -7.19
N ARG A 40 -13.83 -7.83 -7.77
CA ARG A 40 -12.81 -7.10 -8.55
C ARG A 40 -11.56 -6.82 -7.72
N LEU A 41 -11.73 -6.42 -6.45
CA LEU A 41 -10.61 -6.18 -5.55
C LEU A 41 -9.88 -7.49 -5.20
N SER A 42 -10.61 -8.57 -4.95
CA SER A 42 -10.03 -9.88 -4.67
C SER A 42 -9.21 -10.41 -5.86
N GLU A 43 -9.69 -10.25 -7.08
CA GLU A 43 -8.94 -10.60 -8.30
C GLU A 43 -7.66 -9.77 -8.43
N ARG A 44 -7.72 -8.46 -8.12
CA ARG A 44 -6.53 -7.59 -8.11
C ARG A 44 -5.53 -8.00 -7.05
N VAL A 45 -5.99 -8.29 -5.83
CA VAL A 45 -5.12 -8.79 -4.76
C VAL A 45 -4.47 -10.08 -5.20
N SER A 46 -5.22 -11.03 -5.77
CA SER A 46 -4.67 -12.29 -6.27
C SER A 46 -3.64 -12.09 -7.38
N ALA A 47 -3.84 -11.12 -8.27
CA ALA A 47 -2.88 -10.81 -9.33
C ALA A 47 -1.60 -10.16 -8.77
N LEU A 48 -1.74 -9.24 -7.79
CA LEU A 48 -0.62 -8.57 -7.14
C LEU A 48 0.14 -9.48 -6.17
N SER A 49 -0.55 -10.43 -5.54
CA SER A 49 0.02 -11.45 -4.66
C SER A 49 0.54 -12.65 -5.42
N SER A 50 0.70 -12.56 -6.75
CA SER A 50 1.36 -13.60 -7.52
C SER A 50 2.76 -13.81 -6.95
N ASP A 51 3.04 -15.01 -6.44
CA ASP A 51 4.34 -15.34 -5.84
C ASP A 51 5.50 -14.96 -6.76
N SER A 52 5.34 -15.10 -8.08
CA SER A 52 6.36 -14.69 -9.06
C SER A 52 6.70 -13.20 -9.03
N LEU A 53 5.72 -12.33 -8.83
CA LEU A 53 5.91 -10.87 -8.73
C LEU A 53 6.62 -10.52 -7.42
N ILE A 54 6.21 -11.18 -6.32
CA ILE A 54 6.84 -11.01 -5.01
C ILE A 54 8.30 -11.48 -5.06
N GLU A 55 8.57 -12.64 -5.66
CA GLU A 55 9.94 -13.15 -5.82
C GLU A 55 10.80 -12.24 -6.68
N MET A 56 10.26 -11.73 -7.79
CA MET A 56 10.96 -10.80 -8.67
C MET A 56 11.33 -9.51 -7.93
N GLU A 57 10.36 -8.87 -7.26
CA GLU A 57 10.59 -7.65 -6.49
C GLU A 57 11.59 -7.89 -5.34
N ALA A 58 11.48 -9.04 -4.66
CA ALA A 58 12.40 -9.43 -3.58
C ALA A 58 13.84 -9.58 -4.10
N ARG A 59 14.02 -10.10 -5.32
CA ARG A 59 15.33 -10.20 -5.96
C ARG A 59 15.87 -8.84 -6.37
N GLU A 60 15.06 -8.04 -7.06
CA GLU A 60 15.49 -6.73 -7.59
C GLU A 60 15.83 -5.72 -6.50
N ARG A 61 15.00 -5.62 -5.46
CA ARG A 61 15.15 -4.55 -4.44
C ARG A 61 15.87 -4.98 -3.18
N PHE A 62 15.81 -6.26 -2.84
CA PHE A 62 16.31 -6.76 -1.56
C PHE A 62 17.43 -7.78 -1.70
N GLY A 63 17.89 -8.04 -2.94
CA GLY A 63 19.01 -8.96 -3.18
C GLY A 63 18.73 -10.39 -2.71
N ARG A 64 17.46 -10.80 -2.67
CA ARG A 64 17.08 -12.18 -2.35
C ARG A 64 17.69 -13.11 -3.42
N VAL A 65 18.26 -14.23 -3.02
CA VAL A 65 18.84 -15.23 -3.93
C VAL A 65 18.13 -16.57 -3.79
N TYR A 66 18.42 -17.53 -4.67
CA TYR A 66 17.82 -18.86 -4.55
C TYR A 66 18.39 -19.62 -3.34
N PRO A 67 17.66 -20.62 -2.80
CA PRO A 67 18.20 -21.49 -1.77
C PRO A 67 19.49 -22.16 -2.23
N GLY A 68 20.57 -21.98 -1.47
CA GLY A 68 21.89 -22.53 -1.79
C GLY A 68 22.85 -21.55 -2.49
N ASP A 69 22.34 -20.39 -2.93
CA ASP A 69 23.18 -19.31 -3.44
C ASP A 69 23.68 -18.41 -2.30
N GLU A 70 24.86 -17.82 -2.47
CA GLU A 70 25.42 -16.82 -1.56
C GLU A 70 25.25 -15.41 -2.15
N SER A 71 24.69 -14.51 -1.36
CA SER A 71 24.54 -13.09 -1.74
C SER A 71 25.71 -12.27 -1.21
N TYR A 72 26.42 -11.61 -2.11
CA TYR A 72 27.50 -10.69 -1.80
C TYR A 72 27.05 -9.27 -2.10
N SER A 73 26.94 -8.43 -1.08
CA SER A 73 26.66 -7.00 -1.24
C SER A 73 27.94 -6.20 -1.07
N VAL A 74 28.29 -5.39 -2.06
CA VAL A 74 29.37 -4.41 -1.92
C VAL A 74 28.75 -3.16 -1.32
N PRO A 75 29.19 -2.72 -0.13
CA PRO A 75 28.74 -1.44 0.40
C PRO A 75 29.06 -0.33 -0.61
N GLU A 76 28.15 0.62 -0.77
CA GLU A 76 28.46 1.83 -1.53
C GLU A 76 29.76 2.41 -0.98
N SER A 77 30.70 2.72 -1.88
CA SER A 77 31.98 3.25 -1.47
C SER A 77 31.72 4.56 -0.74
N GLY A 78 31.91 4.55 0.57
CA GLY A 78 31.79 5.76 1.39
C GLY A 78 32.77 6.84 0.91
N PRO A 79 32.57 8.10 1.33
CA PRO A 79 33.54 9.15 1.05
C PRO A 79 34.94 8.67 1.45
N ILE A 80 35.90 8.81 0.55
CA ILE A 80 37.28 8.43 0.81
C ILE A 80 37.81 9.39 1.88
N GLU A 81 37.95 8.91 3.11
CA GLU A 81 38.66 9.64 4.17
C GLU A 81 40.16 9.57 3.89
N LEU A 82 40.68 10.59 3.23
CA LEU A 82 42.11 10.74 2.96
C LEU A 82 42.82 11.24 4.22
N HIS A 83 43.45 10.33 4.97
CA HIS A 83 44.35 10.69 6.06
C HIS A 83 45.75 10.98 5.52
N LEU A 84 46.02 12.26 5.24
CA LEU A 84 47.36 12.72 4.88
C LEU A 84 48.22 12.81 6.15
N PRO A 85 49.41 12.18 6.19
CA PRO A 85 50.33 12.35 7.31
C PRO A 85 50.71 13.82 7.51
N GLU A 86 50.86 14.25 8.76
CA GLU A 86 51.33 15.60 9.11
C GLU A 86 52.85 15.76 8.92
N VAL A 87 53.40 15.27 7.81
CA VAL A 87 54.82 15.40 7.46
C VAL A 87 54.99 15.92 6.04
N TRP A 88 56.14 16.53 5.78
CA TRP A 88 56.48 16.97 4.43
C TRP A 88 56.55 15.79 3.45
N PRO A 89 56.04 15.91 2.21
CA PRO A 89 55.37 17.07 1.60
C PRO A 89 53.83 17.06 1.75
N PHE A 90 53.26 16.10 2.48
CA PHE A 90 51.81 15.89 2.58
C PHE A 90 51.07 17.04 3.25
N THR A 91 51.74 17.82 4.11
CA THR A 91 51.18 19.06 4.66
C THR A 91 50.83 20.10 3.60
N ARG A 92 51.62 20.23 2.53
CA ARG A 92 51.32 21.13 1.40
C ARG A 92 50.16 20.61 0.55
N VAL A 93 50.10 19.30 0.39
CA VAL A 93 49.06 18.64 -0.41
C VAL A 93 47.71 18.75 0.29
N ASP A 94 47.69 18.57 1.61
CA ASP A 94 46.49 18.70 2.44
C ASP A 94 45.94 20.14 2.40
N GLU A 95 46.80 21.14 2.55
CA GLU A 95 46.39 22.55 2.46
C GLU A 95 45.79 22.89 1.09
N ALA A 96 46.47 22.49 0.00
CA ALA A 96 45.98 22.74 -1.36
C ALA A 96 44.64 22.03 -1.63
N LEU A 97 44.42 20.84 -1.06
CA LEU A 97 43.18 20.10 -1.19
C LEU A 97 42.03 20.77 -0.41
N ARG A 98 42.31 21.31 0.78
CA ARG A 98 41.34 22.06 1.60
C ARG A 98 40.93 23.36 0.92
N GLU A 99 41.88 24.11 0.38
CA GLU A 99 41.60 25.33 -0.40
C GLU A 99 40.71 25.03 -1.62
N ALA A 100 41.02 23.97 -2.36
CA ALA A 100 40.23 23.56 -3.53
C ALA A 100 38.81 23.09 -3.19
N ALA A 101 38.60 22.52 -1.99
CA ALA A 101 37.29 22.07 -1.53
C ALA A 101 36.42 23.19 -0.92
N ALA A 102 37.02 24.33 -0.55
CA ALA A 102 36.33 25.47 0.06
C ALA A 102 35.87 26.54 -0.95
N GLY A 103 36.27 26.43 -2.22
CA GLY A 103 35.83 27.28 -3.34
C GLY A 103 34.70 26.65 -4.14
#